data_AF-A0A8R7PKC4-F1
#
_entry.id   AF-A0A8R7PKC4-F1
#
_cell.length_a   1.000
_cell.length_b   1.000
_cell.length_c   1.000
_cell.angle_alpha   90.00
_cell.angle_beta   90.00
_cell.angle_gamma   90.00
#
_symmetry.space_group_name_H-M   'P 1'
#
loop_
_entity.id
_entity.type
_entity.pdbx_description
1 polymer ?
#
loop_
_entity_poly.entity_id
_entity_poly.type
_entity_poly.pdbx_seq_one_letter_code
_entity_poly.pdbx_strand_id
1 'polypeptide(L)'
;MLGDVHVFCEKHDIVELDMEEAYVNPKKRRQVTGITNKHHYQADCFNDFFDWLVQELDNMFSEASSNLLVFSSDLSPRDSFCDFNLDNLMLAKLYPQDFDSGDLRDLDKNLHLYIANVRTDDSFSNIATITDLSKKMVQTRRHIMYPLFCRLLKLVIVLPIATAIVERCFSAMKLVKTNLRSRLSDDSLSDEVICYVEKEEMKKVTNDQVVEYFMAQRKRMY
;
A
#
# COMPACT_ATOMS: atom_id res chain seq x y z
N MET A 1 23.45 -10.82 11.97
CA MET A 1 23.43 -10.05 10.70
C MET A 1 24.80 -10.04 10.01
N LEU A 2 25.87 -9.43 10.56
CA LEU A 2 27.20 -9.49 9.93
C LEU A 2 27.80 -10.92 9.89
N GLY A 3 27.66 -11.69 10.97
CA GLY A 3 28.14 -13.08 11.00
C GLY A 3 27.44 -14.00 10.00
N ASP A 4 26.14 -13.79 9.75
CA ASP A 4 25.38 -14.58 8.77
C ASP A 4 25.81 -14.27 7.32
N VAL A 5 26.23 -13.03 7.07
CA VAL A 5 26.76 -12.58 5.78
C VAL A 5 28.14 -13.20 5.52
N HIS A 6 29.02 -13.28 6.52
CA HIS A 6 30.31 -13.98 6.37
C HIS A 6 30.14 -15.45 6.03
N VAL A 7 29.29 -16.16 6.79
CA VAL A 7 29.03 -17.59 6.54
C VAL A 7 28.44 -17.80 5.13
N PHE A 8 27.61 -16.88 4.65
CA PHE A 8 27.09 -16.92 3.29
C PHE A 8 28.19 -16.68 2.24
N CYS A 9 29.05 -15.67 2.45
CA CYS A 9 30.14 -15.37 1.52
C CYS A 9 31.15 -16.53 1.42
N GLU A 10 31.55 -17.11 2.55
CA GLU A 10 32.43 -18.30 2.58
C GLU A 10 31.80 -19.49 1.86
N LYS A 11 30.49 -19.73 2.08
CA LYS A 11 29.77 -20.85 1.44
C LYS A 11 29.71 -20.74 -0.09
N HIS A 12 29.80 -19.52 -0.62
CA HIS A 12 29.65 -19.24 -2.04
C HIS A 12 30.95 -18.76 -2.72
N ASP A 13 32.11 -18.90 -2.07
CA ASP A 13 33.41 -18.40 -2.54
C ASP A 13 33.36 -16.91 -2.96
N ILE A 14 32.55 -16.11 -2.26
CA ILE A 14 32.45 -14.67 -2.48
C ILE A 14 33.55 -14.01 -1.66
N VAL A 15 34.50 -13.38 -2.35
CA VAL A 15 35.58 -12.61 -1.70
C VAL A 15 34.96 -11.48 -0.87
N GLU A 16 35.30 -11.45 0.40
CA GLU A 16 34.88 -10.39 1.29
C GLU A 16 35.50 -9.06 0.85
N LEU A 17 34.66 -8.03 0.77
CA LEU A 17 35.05 -6.73 0.27
C LEU A 17 35.61 -5.87 1.40
N ASP A 18 36.88 -5.49 1.32
CA ASP A 18 37.49 -4.57 2.28
C ASP A 18 36.92 -3.16 2.09
N MET A 19 36.24 -2.66 3.11
CA MET A 19 35.56 -1.36 3.06
C MET A 19 36.53 -0.17 3.08
N GLU A 20 37.76 -0.35 3.57
CA GLU A 20 38.77 0.71 3.62
C GLU A 20 39.68 0.73 2.39
N GLU A 21 39.60 -0.29 1.53
CA GLU A 21 40.33 -0.31 0.25
C GLU A 21 39.81 0.75 -0.73
N ALA A 22 40.68 1.22 -1.62
CA ALA A 22 40.33 2.14 -2.69
C ALA A 22 39.29 1.51 -3.65
N TYR A 23 38.20 2.22 -3.89
CA TYR A 23 37.16 1.77 -4.80
C TYR A 23 37.63 1.80 -6.25
N VAL A 24 37.49 0.65 -6.94
CA VAL A 24 37.78 0.53 -8.37
C VAL A 24 36.49 0.38 -9.15
N ASN A 25 36.18 1.38 -9.99
CA ASN A 25 35.01 1.31 -10.85
C ASN A 25 35.16 0.20 -11.91
N PRO A 26 34.29 -0.84 -11.95
CA PRO A 26 34.43 -1.96 -12.88
C PRO A 26 34.33 -1.56 -14.35
N LYS A 27 33.57 -0.48 -14.65
CA LYS A 27 33.37 0.04 -16.00
C LYS A 27 34.50 0.96 -16.45
N LYS A 28 35.26 1.55 -15.51
CA LYS A 28 36.37 2.47 -15.78
C LYS A 28 37.55 2.17 -14.86
N ARG A 29 38.12 0.98 -14.98
CA ARG A 29 39.18 0.46 -14.09
C ARG A 29 40.46 1.32 -14.01
N ARG A 30 40.71 2.15 -15.03
CA ARG A 30 41.89 3.06 -15.07
C ARG A 30 41.64 4.41 -14.41
N GLN A 31 40.40 4.71 -14.04
CA GLN A 31 40.05 5.96 -13.39
C GLN A 31 40.35 5.86 -11.91
N VAL A 32 41.27 6.70 -11.42
CA VAL A 32 41.54 6.85 -9.99
C VAL A 32 40.44 7.72 -9.41
N THR A 33 39.57 7.13 -8.59
CA THR A 33 38.42 7.79 -7.97
C THR A 33 38.80 8.48 -6.65
N GLY A 34 39.87 8.01 -5.98
CA GLY A 34 40.35 8.58 -4.72
C GLY A 34 39.42 8.36 -3.52
N ILE A 35 38.39 7.55 -3.68
CA ILE A 35 37.40 7.22 -2.64
C ILE A 35 37.55 5.76 -2.21
N THR A 36 37.15 5.44 -0.98
CA THR A 36 37.14 4.06 -0.47
C THR A 36 35.88 3.32 -0.88
N ASN A 37 35.90 1.99 -0.81
CA ASN A 37 34.72 1.14 -1.01
C ASN A 37 33.56 1.57 -0.10
N LYS A 38 33.86 1.87 1.17
CA LYS A 38 32.87 2.41 2.13
C LYS A 38 32.21 3.69 1.63
N HIS A 39 32.98 4.65 1.14
CA HIS A 39 32.44 5.89 0.63
C HIS A 39 31.53 5.65 -0.58
N HIS A 40 31.96 4.83 -1.53
CA HIS A 40 31.14 4.50 -2.69
C HIS A 40 29.79 3.87 -2.30
N TYR A 41 29.81 2.87 -1.41
CA TYR A 41 28.56 2.23 -0.99
C TYR A 41 27.69 3.16 -0.15
N GLN A 42 28.25 3.94 0.78
CA GLN A 42 27.46 4.85 1.61
C GLN A 42 26.91 6.04 0.82
N ALA A 43 27.78 6.77 0.13
CA ALA A 43 27.42 8.03 -0.52
C ALA A 43 26.83 7.83 -1.91
N ASP A 44 27.40 6.97 -2.76
CA ASP A 44 26.99 6.85 -4.17
C ASP A 44 25.96 5.74 -4.42
N CYS A 45 25.77 4.81 -3.46
CA CYS A 45 24.80 3.73 -3.61
C CYS A 45 23.64 3.86 -2.62
N PHE A 46 23.93 3.86 -1.32
CA PHE A 46 22.89 3.85 -0.30
C PHE A 46 22.19 5.20 -0.22
N ASN A 47 22.90 6.32 -0.15
CA ASN A 47 22.26 7.63 -0.11
C ASN A 47 21.49 7.91 -1.40
N ASP A 48 22.06 7.65 -2.57
CA ASP A 48 21.33 7.76 -3.84
C ASP A 48 20.05 6.91 -3.86
N PHE A 49 20.11 5.69 -3.33
CA PHE A 49 18.93 4.84 -3.18
C PHE A 49 17.92 5.40 -2.18
N PHE A 50 18.37 5.91 -1.02
CA PHE A 50 17.51 6.52 -0.01
C PHE A 50 16.87 7.81 -0.51
N ASP A 51 17.61 8.67 -1.20
CA ASP A 51 17.11 9.90 -1.80
C ASP A 51 16.06 9.57 -2.87
N TRP A 52 16.32 8.56 -3.71
CA TRP A 52 15.31 8.04 -4.63
C TRP A 52 14.07 7.50 -3.89
N LEU A 53 14.26 6.74 -2.81
CA LEU A 53 13.16 6.15 -2.04
C LEU A 53 12.33 7.24 -1.34
N VAL A 54 12.97 8.26 -0.76
CA VAL A 54 12.32 9.43 -0.17
C VAL A 54 11.55 10.20 -1.23
N GLN A 55 12.14 10.43 -2.41
CA GLN A 55 11.46 11.10 -3.51
C GLN A 55 10.26 10.29 -4.02
N GLU A 56 10.37 8.96 -4.08
CA GLU A 56 9.25 8.09 -4.44
C GLU A 56 8.16 8.13 -3.36
N LEU A 57 8.54 8.14 -2.08
CA LEU A 57 7.60 8.33 -0.97
C LEU A 57 6.91 9.69 -1.04
N ASP A 58 7.62 10.79 -1.33
CA ASP A 58 7.02 12.12 -1.46
C ASP A 58 6.08 12.19 -2.68
N ASN A 59 6.44 11.52 -3.78
CA ASN A 59 5.59 11.42 -4.97
C ASN A 59 4.32 10.60 -4.69
N MET A 60 4.42 9.52 -3.90
CA MET A 60 3.28 8.66 -3.54
C MET A 60 2.42 9.27 -2.44
N PHE A 61 3.05 9.92 -1.45
CA PHE A 61 2.42 10.49 -0.27
C PHE A 61 2.48 12.02 -0.31
N SER A 62 1.73 12.62 -1.23
CA SER A 62 1.35 14.04 -1.17
C SER A 62 0.93 14.47 0.25
N GLU A 63 1.00 15.77 0.55
CA GLU A 63 0.58 16.34 1.84
C GLU A 63 -0.81 15.82 2.28
N ALA A 64 -1.75 15.69 1.34
CA ALA A 64 -3.07 15.14 1.60
C ALA A 64 -3.03 13.67 2.05
N SER A 65 -2.29 12.81 1.34
CA SER A 65 -2.12 11.39 1.68
C SER A 65 -1.30 11.15 2.96
N SER A 66 -0.31 11.99 3.25
CA SER A 66 0.42 11.95 4.52
C SER A 66 -0.50 12.31 5.69
N ASN A 67 -1.34 13.35 5.54
CA ASN A 67 -2.37 13.69 6.52
C ASN A 67 -3.41 12.58 6.68
N LEU A 68 -3.75 11.86 5.61
CA LEU A 68 -4.63 10.69 5.67
C LEU A 68 -4.03 9.53 6.48
N LEU A 69 -2.72 9.29 6.39
CA LEU A 69 -2.05 8.26 7.19
C LEU A 69 -2.01 8.63 8.67
N VAL A 70 -1.72 9.89 9.01
CA VAL A 70 -1.77 10.39 10.39
C VAL A 70 -3.18 10.23 10.96
N PHE A 71 -4.21 10.55 10.18
CA PHE A 71 -5.57 10.31 10.60
C PHE A 71 -5.92 8.82 10.80
N SER A 72 -5.42 7.95 9.91
CA SER A 72 -5.58 6.51 10.05
C SER A 72 -4.99 6.01 11.38
N SER A 73 -3.84 6.55 11.81
CA SER A 73 -3.27 6.22 13.12
C SER A 73 -4.11 6.74 14.29
N ASP A 74 -4.70 7.92 14.19
CA ASP A 74 -5.54 8.48 15.26
C ASP A 74 -6.82 7.66 15.51
N LEU A 75 -7.34 7.01 14.47
CA LEU A 75 -8.48 6.10 14.59
C LEU A 75 -8.10 4.68 15.00
N SER A 76 -6.85 4.45 15.35
CA SER A 76 -6.39 3.16 15.86
C SER A 76 -7.14 2.80 17.15
N PRO A 77 -7.75 1.60 17.24
CA PRO A 77 -8.40 1.14 18.47
C PRO A 77 -7.40 0.71 19.55
N ARG A 78 -6.10 0.69 19.25
CA ARG A 78 -5.06 0.31 20.22
C ARG A 78 -5.11 1.22 21.44
N ASP A 79 -4.82 0.61 22.59
CA ASP A 79 -4.78 1.29 23.88
C ASP A 79 -6.00 2.19 24.13
N SER A 80 -7.18 1.73 23.67
CA SER A 80 -8.45 2.41 23.83
C SER A 80 -8.50 3.77 23.10
N PHE A 81 -7.99 3.83 21.86
CA PHE A 81 -7.89 5.04 21.06
C PHE A 81 -7.05 6.14 21.75
N CYS A 82 -5.90 5.78 22.32
CA CYS A 82 -5.05 6.74 23.05
C CYS A 82 -4.56 7.89 22.17
N ASP A 83 -4.33 7.60 20.88
CA ASP A 83 -3.78 8.53 19.90
C ASP A 83 -4.87 9.40 19.23
N PHE A 84 -6.14 9.21 19.59
CA PHE A 84 -7.23 9.91 18.93
C PHE A 84 -7.21 11.43 19.15
N ASN A 85 -7.15 12.18 18.05
CA ASN A 85 -7.29 13.62 18.03
C ASN A 85 -8.45 14.07 17.12
N LEU A 86 -9.38 14.88 17.66
CA LEU A 86 -10.54 15.39 16.93
C LEU A 86 -10.16 16.38 15.82
N ASP A 87 -9.05 17.10 16.00
CA ASP A 87 -8.59 18.12 15.04
C ASP A 87 -8.29 17.52 13.65
N ASN A 88 -8.12 16.20 13.57
CA ASN A 88 -7.77 15.49 12.36
C ASN A 88 -8.97 15.02 11.50
N LEU A 89 -10.17 15.59 11.68
CA LEU A 89 -11.35 15.37 10.79
C LEU A 89 -11.14 15.72 9.29
N MET A 90 -9.90 16.08 8.91
CA MET A 90 -9.40 16.28 7.56
C MET A 90 -9.81 15.16 6.60
N LEU A 91 -9.81 13.89 7.02
CA LEU A 91 -10.20 12.80 6.12
C LEU A 91 -11.63 12.96 5.62
N ALA A 92 -12.59 13.22 6.50
CA ALA A 92 -13.98 13.39 6.06
C ALA A 92 -14.15 14.61 5.14
N LYS A 93 -13.36 15.66 5.35
CA LYS A 93 -13.35 16.87 4.49
C LYS A 93 -12.79 16.62 3.09
N LEU A 94 -11.88 15.66 2.93
CA LEU A 94 -11.30 15.29 1.64
C LEU A 94 -12.26 14.49 0.75
N TYR A 95 -13.36 13.95 1.31
CA TYR A 95 -14.35 13.15 0.59
C TYR A 95 -15.74 13.82 0.60
N PRO A 96 -15.92 14.96 -0.10
CA PRO A 96 -17.19 15.69 -0.11
C PRO A 96 -18.34 14.94 -0.80
N GLN A 97 -18.03 13.89 -1.58
CA GLN A 97 -19.04 12.99 -2.14
C GLN A 97 -19.56 11.98 -1.10
N ASP A 98 -18.76 11.66 -0.09
CA ASP A 98 -19.10 10.71 0.97
C ASP A 98 -19.59 11.40 2.25
N PHE A 99 -19.23 12.67 2.47
CA PHE A 99 -19.68 13.46 3.62
C PHE A 99 -20.15 14.84 3.18
N ASP A 100 -21.43 15.13 3.41
CA ASP A 100 -21.96 16.48 3.24
C ASP A 100 -21.63 17.39 4.44
N SER A 101 -21.98 18.67 4.33
CA SER A 101 -21.71 19.63 5.42
C SER A 101 -22.46 19.32 6.72
N GLY A 102 -23.59 18.60 6.65
CA GLY A 102 -24.34 18.14 7.82
C GLY A 102 -23.63 16.97 8.49
N ASP A 103 -23.26 15.97 7.71
CA ASP A 103 -22.50 14.80 8.14
C ASP A 103 -21.20 15.22 8.83
N LEU A 104 -20.48 16.22 8.30
CA LEU A 104 -19.27 16.74 8.93
C LEU A 104 -19.53 17.37 10.30
N ARG A 105 -20.62 18.15 10.45
CA ARG A 105 -21.00 18.75 11.74
C ARG A 105 -21.45 17.70 12.75
N ASP A 106 -22.16 16.68 12.29
CA ASP A 106 -22.62 15.59 13.14
C ASP A 106 -21.47 14.67 13.54
N LEU A 107 -20.51 14.43 12.63
CA LEU A 107 -19.31 13.68 12.94
C LEU A 107 -18.46 14.41 13.99
N ASP A 108 -18.21 15.70 13.80
CA ASP A 108 -17.47 16.54 14.75
C ASP A 108 -18.05 16.48 16.18
N LYS A 109 -19.39 16.53 16.30
CA LYS A 109 -20.07 16.45 17.60
C LYS A 109 -20.13 15.05 18.19
N ASN A 110 -20.41 14.04 17.37
CA ASN A 110 -20.75 12.70 17.85
C ASN A 110 -19.55 11.75 17.92
N LEU A 111 -18.43 12.07 17.26
CA LEU A 111 -17.26 11.19 17.21
C LEU A 111 -16.65 10.94 18.60
N HIS A 112 -16.54 11.99 19.42
CA HIS A 112 -16.11 11.84 20.82
C HIS A 112 -17.05 10.97 21.64
N LEU A 113 -18.36 11.14 21.48
CA LEU A 113 -19.36 10.34 22.17
C LEU A 113 -19.26 8.87 21.75
N TYR A 114 -19.05 8.62 20.46
CA TYR A 114 -18.82 7.26 19.97
C TYR A 114 -17.60 6.63 20.62
N ILE A 115 -16.45 7.31 20.58
CA ILE A 115 -15.21 6.78 21.15
C ILE A 115 -15.38 6.54 22.65
N ALA A 116 -16.00 7.47 23.37
CA ALA A 116 -16.32 7.28 24.79
C ALA A 116 -17.15 6.01 25.03
N ASN A 117 -18.18 5.77 24.22
CA ASN A 117 -19.00 4.55 24.33
C ASN A 117 -18.20 3.28 24.04
N VAL A 118 -17.30 3.30 23.05
CA VAL A 118 -16.42 2.15 22.76
C VAL A 118 -15.43 1.91 23.89
N ARG A 119 -14.86 2.97 24.47
CA ARG A 119 -13.94 2.89 25.62
C ARG A 119 -14.59 2.27 26.85
N THR A 120 -15.88 2.51 27.06
CA THR A 120 -16.64 1.97 28.20
C THR A 120 -17.15 0.54 27.99
N ASP A 121 -17.13 0.04 26.76
CA ASP A 121 -17.69 -1.25 26.41
C ASP A 121 -16.60 -2.32 26.39
N ASP A 122 -16.58 -3.18 27.41
CA ASP A 122 -15.60 -4.26 27.56
C ASP A 122 -15.57 -5.21 26.35
N SER A 123 -16.64 -5.27 25.55
CA SER A 123 -16.65 -6.08 24.34
C SER A 123 -15.67 -5.58 23.26
N PHE A 124 -15.23 -4.32 23.36
CA PHE A 124 -14.21 -3.71 22.51
C PHE A 124 -12.81 -3.69 23.14
N SER A 125 -12.63 -4.34 24.29
CA SER A 125 -11.31 -4.53 24.87
C SER A 125 -10.40 -5.35 23.94
N ASN A 126 -9.11 -5.02 23.93
CA ASN A 126 -8.05 -5.72 23.19
C ASN A 126 -8.20 -5.76 21.65
N ILE A 127 -8.86 -4.77 21.04
CA ILE A 127 -8.90 -4.63 19.58
C ILE A 127 -7.60 -3.98 19.10
N ALA A 128 -6.78 -4.74 18.37
CA ALA A 128 -5.46 -4.27 17.92
C ALA A 128 -5.48 -3.60 16.53
N THR A 129 -6.54 -3.82 15.73
CA THR A 129 -6.61 -3.37 14.34
C THR A 129 -7.97 -2.76 13.99
N ILE A 130 -7.97 -1.82 13.04
CA ILE A 130 -9.16 -1.15 12.51
C ILE A 130 -10.11 -2.15 11.81
N THR A 131 -9.56 -3.20 11.21
CA THR A 131 -10.36 -4.27 10.57
C THR A 131 -11.10 -5.11 11.62
N ASP A 132 -10.47 -5.43 12.75
CA ASP A 132 -11.12 -6.13 13.86
C ASP A 132 -12.18 -5.25 14.53
N LEU A 133 -11.91 -3.95 14.68
CA LEU A 133 -12.91 -2.96 15.11
C LEU A 133 -14.15 -3.01 14.21
N SER A 134 -13.94 -2.95 12.90
CA SER A 134 -15.03 -2.96 11.91
C SER A 134 -15.86 -4.25 11.97
N LYS A 135 -15.21 -5.42 12.11
CA LYS A 135 -15.92 -6.70 12.32
C LYS A 135 -16.74 -6.69 13.61
N LYS A 136 -16.15 -6.19 14.71
CA LYS A 136 -16.83 -6.14 16.00
C LYS A 136 -18.03 -5.20 15.99
N MET A 137 -17.94 -4.07 15.29
CA MET A 137 -19.06 -3.15 15.09
C MET A 137 -20.26 -3.77 14.36
N VAL A 138 -19.99 -4.67 13.41
CA VAL A 138 -21.04 -5.42 12.71
C VAL A 138 -21.69 -6.42 13.66
N GLN A 139 -20.89 -7.20 14.38
CA GLN A 139 -21.37 -8.20 15.34
C GLN A 139 -22.23 -7.60 16.46
N THR A 140 -21.82 -6.45 16.99
CA THR A 140 -22.51 -5.74 18.08
C THR A 140 -23.66 -4.85 17.58
N ARG A 141 -23.96 -4.85 16.28
CA ARG A 141 -24.95 -3.98 15.63
C ARG A 141 -24.72 -2.47 15.81
N ARG A 142 -23.54 -2.06 16.30
CA ARG A 142 -23.14 -0.66 16.47
C ARG A 142 -23.06 0.09 15.15
N HIS A 143 -22.89 -0.63 14.03
CA HIS A 143 -22.92 -0.03 12.69
C HIS A 143 -24.24 0.65 12.32
N ILE A 144 -25.36 0.25 12.95
CA ILE A 144 -26.67 0.88 12.76
C ILE A 144 -26.77 2.17 13.60
N MET A 145 -26.20 2.16 14.81
CA MET A 145 -26.22 3.29 15.72
C MET A 145 -25.26 4.41 15.30
N TYR A 146 -24.13 4.04 14.69
CA TYR A 146 -23.06 4.97 14.33
C TYR A 146 -22.68 4.83 12.83
N PRO A 147 -23.60 5.17 11.91
CA PRO A 147 -23.38 4.99 10.48
C PRO A 147 -22.27 5.89 9.93
N LEU A 148 -22.13 7.13 10.42
CA LEU A 148 -21.09 8.06 10.01
C LEU A 148 -19.69 7.57 10.39
N PHE A 149 -19.54 7.02 11.61
CA PHE A 149 -18.29 6.41 12.03
C PHE A 149 -17.94 5.18 11.19
N CYS A 150 -18.93 4.36 10.84
CA CYS A 150 -18.69 3.23 9.93
C CYS A 150 -18.25 3.66 8.54
N ARG A 151 -18.80 4.77 8.02
CA ARG A 151 -18.38 5.33 6.74
C ARG A 151 -16.92 5.79 6.81
N LEU A 152 -16.55 6.46 7.89
CA LEU A 152 -15.19 6.89 8.17
C LEU A 152 -14.20 5.72 8.23
N LEU A 153 -14.52 4.67 9.01
CA LEU A 153 -13.70 3.46 9.09
C LEU A 153 -13.52 2.77 7.73
N LYS A 154 -14.58 2.72 6.92
CA LYS A 154 -14.50 2.14 5.57
C LYS A 154 -13.49 2.89 4.72
N LEU A 155 -13.49 4.22 4.73
CA LEU A 155 -12.51 5.01 3.98
C LEU A 155 -11.10 4.73 4.46
N VAL A 156 -10.86 4.70 5.78
CA VAL A 156 -9.55 4.40 6.36
C VAL A 156 -9.04 3.02 5.93
N ILE A 157 -9.90 2.02 5.86
CA ILE A 157 -9.53 0.66 5.41
C ILE A 157 -9.27 0.63 3.89
N VAL A 158 -10.06 1.36 3.10
CA VAL A 158 -9.96 1.34 1.62
C VAL A 158 -8.73 2.10 1.14
N LEU A 159 -8.30 3.15 1.84
CA LEU A 159 -7.13 3.96 1.48
C LEU A 159 -5.86 3.16 1.21
N PRO A 160 -5.30 2.38 2.17
CA PRO A 160 -4.08 1.61 1.93
C PRO A 160 -4.28 0.52 0.88
N ILE A 161 -5.49 -0.04 0.77
CA ILE A 161 -5.82 -1.05 -0.25
C ILE A 161 -5.80 -0.42 -1.65
N ALA A 162 -6.40 0.76 -1.82
CA ALA A 162 -6.44 1.47 -3.08
C ALA A 162 -5.03 1.83 -3.54
N THR A 163 -4.18 2.38 -2.66
CA THR A 163 -2.78 2.69 -2.99
C THR A 163 -2.02 1.45 -3.43
N ALA A 164 -2.11 0.35 -2.67
CA ALA A 164 -1.44 -0.90 -3.02
C ALA A 164 -1.92 -1.50 -4.35
N ILE A 165 -3.23 -1.41 -4.66
CA ILE A 165 -3.77 -1.87 -5.95
C ILE A 165 -3.23 -1.01 -7.09
N VAL A 166 -3.22 0.31 -6.93
CA VAL A 166 -2.71 1.23 -7.95
C VAL A 166 -1.24 0.92 -8.24
N GLU A 167 -0.39 0.83 -7.21
CA GLU A 167 1.03 0.46 -7.37
C GLU A 167 1.21 -0.90 -8.04
N ARG A 168 0.43 -1.91 -7.63
CA ARG A 168 0.42 -3.24 -8.25
C ARG A 168 0.09 -3.14 -9.74
N CYS A 169 -0.90 -2.34 -10.13
CA CYS A 169 -1.29 -2.11 -11.52
C CYS A 169 -0.20 -1.37 -12.30
N PHE A 170 0.44 -0.34 -11.74
CA PHE A 170 1.54 0.37 -12.39
C PHE A 170 2.77 -0.52 -12.59
N SER A 171 3.12 -1.34 -11.59
CA SER A 171 4.20 -2.31 -11.68
C SER A 171 3.90 -3.38 -12.75
N ALA A 172 2.68 -3.91 -12.76
CA ALA A 172 2.19 -4.82 -13.80
C ALA A 172 2.30 -4.18 -15.19
N MET A 173 1.82 -2.94 -15.34
CA MET A 173 1.88 -2.20 -16.60
C MET A 173 3.32 -2.00 -17.08
N LYS A 174 4.24 -1.66 -16.18
CA LYS A 174 5.67 -1.51 -16.50
C LYS A 174 6.27 -2.82 -17.00
N LEU A 175 5.92 -3.94 -16.36
CA LEU A 175 6.38 -5.27 -16.74
C LEU A 175 5.80 -5.73 -18.09
N VAL A 176 4.49 -5.56 -18.30
CA VAL A 176 3.79 -5.86 -19.57
C VAL A 176 4.42 -5.07 -20.72
N LYS A 177 4.58 -3.75 -20.56
CA LYS A 177 5.21 -2.88 -21.57
C LYS A 177 6.68 -3.26 -21.86
N THR A 178 7.45 -3.60 -20.82
CA THR A 178 8.87 -3.94 -20.96
C THR A 178 9.08 -5.30 -21.65
N ASN A 179 8.26 -6.30 -21.32
CA ASN A 179 8.35 -7.63 -21.89
C ASN A 179 7.84 -7.69 -23.33
N LEU A 180 6.73 -7.00 -23.62
CA LEU A 180 6.12 -7.07 -24.96
C LEU A 180 6.80 -6.16 -25.97
N ARG A 181 7.62 -5.17 -25.54
CA ARG A 181 8.41 -4.26 -26.40
C ARG A 181 7.64 -3.69 -27.60
N SER A 182 6.32 -3.59 -27.51
CA SER A 182 5.45 -3.28 -28.65
C SER A 182 4.40 -2.23 -28.31
N ARG A 183 4.01 -1.48 -29.34
CA ARG A 183 2.84 -0.59 -29.35
C ARG A 183 1.55 -1.40 -29.20
N LEU A 184 1.23 -1.81 -27.98
CA LEU A 184 -0.12 -2.25 -27.62
C LEU A 184 -1.07 -1.05 -27.71
N SER A 185 -2.28 -1.26 -28.24
CA SER A 185 -3.34 -0.27 -28.09
C SER A 185 -3.75 -0.18 -26.62
N ASP A 186 -4.28 0.96 -26.20
CA ASP A 186 -4.67 1.18 -24.80
C ASP A 186 -5.66 0.11 -24.30
N ASP A 187 -6.60 -0.32 -25.15
CA ASP A 187 -7.56 -1.39 -24.84
C ASP A 187 -6.84 -2.73 -24.57
N SER A 188 -5.93 -3.14 -25.46
CA SER A 188 -5.18 -4.39 -25.30
C SER A 188 -4.25 -4.39 -24.08
N LEU A 189 -3.65 -3.23 -23.76
CA LEU A 189 -2.83 -3.07 -22.58
C LEU A 189 -3.64 -3.19 -21.29
N SER A 190 -4.84 -2.59 -21.26
CA SER A 190 -5.74 -2.68 -20.12
C SER A 190 -6.10 -4.13 -19.82
N ASP A 191 -6.51 -4.89 -20.84
CA ASP A 191 -6.89 -6.30 -20.71
C ASP A 191 -5.73 -7.18 -20.20
N GLU A 192 -4.51 -6.97 -20.72
CA GLU A 192 -3.32 -7.69 -20.27
C GLU A 192 -2.92 -7.34 -18.83
N VAL A 193 -2.99 -6.06 -18.45
CA VAL A 193 -2.71 -5.63 -17.07
C VAL A 193 -3.71 -6.26 -16.11
N ILE A 194 -5.01 -6.27 -16.46
CA ILE A 194 -6.05 -6.93 -15.65
C ILE A 194 -5.73 -8.42 -15.48
N CYS A 195 -5.39 -9.12 -16.56
CA CYS A 195 -5.05 -10.55 -16.50
C CYS A 195 -3.83 -10.82 -15.62
N TYR A 196 -2.82 -9.93 -15.64
CA TYR A 196 -1.62 -10.06 -14.83
C TYR A 196 -1.87 -9.77 -13.35
N VAL A 197 -2.62 -8.71 -13.07
CA VAL A 197 -2.99 -8.25 -11.73
C VAL A 197 -3.88 -9.28 -11.04
N GLU A 198 -4.87 -9.83 -11.76
CA GLU A 198 -5.83 -10.82 -11.27
C GLU A 198 -5.46 -12.26 -11.66
N LYS A 199 -4.17 -12.53 -11.90
CA LYS A 199 -3.69 -13.84 -12.36
C LYS A 199 -4.12 -15.02 -11.49
N GLU A 200 -4.29 -14.82 -10.18
CA GLU A 200 -4.73 -15.88 -9.27
C GLU A 200 -6.21 -16.23 -9.45
N GLU A 201 -7.04 -15.26 -9.79
CA GLU A 201 -8.44 -15.50 -10.17
C GLU A 201 -8.53 -16.10 -11.57
N MET A 202 -7.71 -15.61 -12.52
CA MET A 202 -7.66 -16.15 -13.88
C MET A 202 -7.26 -17.63 -13.92
N LYS A 203 -6.36 -18.07 -13.03
CA LYS A 203 -5.99 -19.49 -12.90
C LYS A 203 -7.15 -20.40 -12.50
N LYS A 204 -8.22 -19.87 -11.89
CA LYS A 204 -9.40 -20.66 -11.51
C LYS A 204 -10.32 -20.93 -12.69
N VAL A 205 -10.20 -20.16 -13.77
CA VAL A 205 -10.98 -20.35 -14.99
C VAL A 205 -10.36 -21.46 -15.82
N THR A 206 -11.15 -22.49 -16.14
CA THR A 206 -10.67 -23.62 -16.95
C THR A 206 -10.87 -23.31 -18.43
N ASN A 207 -9.98 -23.79 -19.30
CA ASN A 207 -10.10 -23.61 -20.75
C ASN A 207 -11.45 -24.11 -21.29
N ASP A 208 -12.00 -25.18 -20.73
CA ASP A 208 -13.30 -25.72 -21.12
C ASP A 208 -14.45 -24.73 -20.88
N GLN A 209 -14.41 -23.99 -19.77
CA GLN A 209 -15.40 -22.95 -19.45
C GLN A 209 -15.32 -21.77 -20.43
N VAL A 210 -14.11 -21.41 -20.87
CA VAL A 210 -13.89 -20.38 -21.89
C VAL A 210 -14.47 -20.83 -23.22
N VAL A 211 -14.18 -22.08 -23.63
CA VAL A 211 -14.71 -22.66 -24.88
C VAL A 211 -16.24 -22.70 -24.86
N GLU A 212 -16.86 -23.17 -23.78
CA GLU A 212 -18.32 -23.19 -23.65
C GLU A 212 -18.93 -21.79 -23.74
N TYR A 213 -18.32 -20.79 -23.09
CA TYR A 213 -18.78 -19.40 -23.15
C TYR A 213 -18.76 -18.86 -24.59
N PHE A 214 -17.66 -19.06 -25.33
CA PHE A 214 -17.56 -18.63 -26.72
C PHE A 214 -18.51 -19.38 -27.65
N MET A 215 -18.74 -20.68 -27.41
CA MET A 215 -19.74 -21.45 -28.15
C MET A 215 -21.18 -20.96 -27.88
N ALA A 216 -21.50 -20.58 -26.64
CA ALA A 216 -22.80 -20.03 -26.27
C ALA A 216 -23.05 -18.63 -26.85
N GLN A 217 -22.02 -17.78 -26.92
CA GLN A 217 -22.08 -16.48 -27.57
C GLN A 217 -22.33 -16.59 -29.08
N ARG A 218 -21.67 -17.54 -29.76
CA ARG A 218 -21.92 -17.81 -31.20
C ARG A 218 -23.36 -18.25 -31.49
N LYS A 219 -23.99 -18.99 -30.58
CA LYS A 219 -25.40 -19.44 -30.74
C LYS A 219 -26.43 -18.33 -30.60
N ARG A 220 -26.08 -17.18 -30.00
CA ARG A 220 -27.00 -16.03 -29.84
C ARG A 220 -26.93 -15.02 -30.99
N MET A 221 -25.96 -15.20 -31.90
CA MET A 221 -25.71 -14.30 -33.02
C MET A 221 -26.34 -14.80 -34.34
N TYR A 222 -27.17 -15.84 -34.28
CA TYR A 222 -27.96 -16.40 -35.37
C TYR A 222 -29.44 -16.41 -35.00
#